data_AF-T0G7X0-F1
#
_entry.id   AF-T0G7X0-F1
#
_cell.length_a   1.000
_cell.length_b   1.000
_cell.length_c   1.000
_cell.angle_alpha   90.00
_cell.angle_beta   90.00
_cell.angle_gamma   90.00
#
_symmetry.space_group_name_H-M   'P 1'
#
loop_
_entity.id
_entity.type
_entity.pdbx_description
1 polymer ?
#
loop_
_entity_poly.entity_id
_entity_poly.type
_entity_poly.pdbx_seq_one_letter_code
_entity_poly.pdbx_strand_id
1 'polypeptide(L)'
;MSRFYGLVRISIPFLLTFHSLFASEVIEFEGNIEDNNMKISAALNKFAEGSVKFSKKTKGFKYHYTNPWYSRYSFDIYLGEFAKRENVSILRIEAPKYGMEKAFRNYLKEELQKKDAAGIGSASGTTPDERIEKLEKKSHLVSQGLNLISPALSVFYNSRKSPIYTSTDTLTRVSFYLLSDLLIGGLAYYFAMNNIHKKSMMDNLLGKEGPSGNVFESKYGGVVIAALVVPRLYRMTGAVEDTTTHNRLFELSYTFKY
;
A
#
# COMPACT_ATOMS: atom_id res chain seq x y z
N MET A 1 -10.50 -10.76 -35.56
CA MET A 1 -10.94 -10.13 -34.29
C MET A 1 -10.98 -11.06 -33.06
N SER A 2 -10.72 -12.38 -33.14
CA SER A 2 -10.89 -13.28 -31.96
C SER A 2 -9.66 -13.45 -31.04
N ARG A 3 -8.44 -13.21 -31.52
CA ARG A 3 -7.21 -13.46 -30.72
C ARG A 3 -6.97 -12.42 -29.61
N PHE A 4 -7.35 -11.16 -29.83
CA PHE A 4 -7.21 -10.11 -28.80
C PHE A 4 -8.19 -10.29 -27.63
N TYR A 5 -9.41 -10.77 -27.88
CA TYR A 5 -10.37 -11.10 -26.81
C TYR A 5 -9.88 -12.24 -25.91
N GLY A 6 -9.14 -13.21 -26.48
CA GLY A 6 -8.52 -14.30 -25.72
C GLY A 6 -7.43 -13.81 -24.77
N LEU A 7 -6.56 -12.91 -25.22
CA LEU A 7 -5.50 -12.32 -24.39
C LEU A 7 -6.06 -11.44 -23.27
N VAL A 8 -7.13 -10.67 -23.51
CA VAL A 8 -7.80 -9.85 -22.50
C VAL A 8 -8.48 -10.72 -21.42
N ARG A 9 -9.09 -11.85 -21.80
CA ARG A 9 -9.70 -12.79 -20.85
C ARG A 9 -8.70 -13.51 -19.95
N ILE A 10 -7.45 -13.70 -20.38
CA ILE A 10 -6.40 -14.36 -19.59
C ILE A 10 -5.65 -13.34 -18.73
N SER A 11 -5.41 -12.13 -19.24
CA SER A 11 -4.65 -11.09 -18.53
C SER A 11 -5.40 -10.46 -17.36
N ILE A 12 -6.73 -10.32 -17.42
CA ILE A 12 -7.54 -9.77 -16.32
C ILE A 12 -7.52 -10.68 -15.06
N PRO A 13 -7.81 -11.99 -15.15
CA PRO A 13 -7.66 -12.87 -13.98
C PRO A 13 -6.20 -12.98 -13.53
N PHE A 14 -5.24 -13.03 -14.46
CA PHE A 14 -3.82 -13.11 -14.14
C PHE A 14 -3.33 -11.89 -13.34
N LEU A 15 -3.77 -10.68 -13.68
CA LEU A 15 -3.47 -9.45 -12.92
C LEU A 15 -4.16 -9.40 -11.55
N LEU A 16 -5.33 -10.03 -11.40
CA LEU A 16 -6.05 -10.11 -10.12
C LEU A 16 -5.43 -11.15 -9.17
N THR A 17 -4.77 -12.19 -9.68
CA THR A 17 -4.18 -13.27 -8.87
C THR A 17 -2.84 -12.95 -8.20
N PHE A 18 -2.19 -11.82 -8.49
CA PHE A 18 -0.90 -11.44 -7.85
C PHE A 18 -1.02 -10.65 -6.54
N HIS A 19 -2.21 -10.49 -6.00
CA HIS A 19 -2.38 -9.82 -4.71
C HIS A 19 -2.11 -10.81 -3.57
N SER A 20 -0.89 -10.74 -3.03
CA SER A 20 -0.52 -11.41 -1.79
C SER A 20 -1.51 -11.07 -0.68
N LEU A 21 -2.11 -12.11 -0.10
CA LEU A 21 -2.75 -12.07 1.22
C LEU A 21 -1.64 -11.83 2.25
N PHE A 22 -1.38 -10.57 2.58
CA PHE A 22 -0.31 -10.10 3.48
C PHE A 22 1.13 -10.41 3.01
N ALA A 23 1.91 -9.34 2.79
CA ALA A 23 3.34 -9.46 2.59
C ALA A 23 4.02 -9.78 3.93
N SER A 24 4.98 -10.70 3.93
CA SER A 24 5.64 -11.15 5.15
C SER A 24 7.15 -11.02 5.03
N GLU A 25 7.78 -10.56 6.11
CA GLU A 25 9.23 -10.55 6.30
C GLU A 25 9.59 -11.29 7.58
N VAL A 26 10.79 -11.85 7.63
CA VAL A 26 11.28 -12.61 8.79
C VAL A 26 12.66 -12.10 9.17
N ILE A 27 12.87 -11.92 10.47
CA ILE A 27 14.16 -11.55 11.04
C ILE A 27 14.49 -12.41 12.25
N GLU A 28 15.77 -12.67 12.42
CA GLU A 28 16.31 -13.41 13.54
C GLU A 28 16.91 -12.42 14.55
N PHE A 29 16.65 -12.68 15.82
CA PHE A 29 17.19 -11.92 16.94
C PHE A 29 17.87 -12.86 17.93
N GLU A 30 19.08 -12.49 18.34
CA GLU A 30 19.73 -13.17 19.44
C GLU A 30 19.09 -12.74 20.77
N GLY A 31 19.04 -13.66 21.72
CA GLY A 31 18.47 -13.45 23.05
C GLY A 31 17.29 -14.37 23.38
N ASN A 32 16.98 -14.39 24.67
CA ASN A 32 15.85 -15.09 25.22
C ASN A 32 14.53 -14.47 24.70
N ILE A 33 13.51 -15.31 24.46
CA ILE A 33 12.25 -14.87 23.87
C ILE A 33 11.43 -13.96 24.79
N GLU A 34 11.48 -14.13 26.10
CA GLU A 34 10.81 -13.26 27.07
C GLU A 34 11.40 -11.84 27.03
N ASP A 35 12.72 -11.73 26.97
CA ASP A 35 13.41 -10.43 26.86
C ASP A 35 13.09 -9.76 25.51
N ASN A 36 13.15 -10.53 24.42
CA ASN A 36 12.80 -10.05 23.09
C ASN A 36 11.33 -9.63 23.00
N ASN A 37 10.43 -10.34 23.68
CA ASN A 37 9.01 -10.00 23.78
C ASN A 37 8.82 -8.63 24.45
N MET A 38 9.52 -8.36 25.56
CA MET A 38 9.50 -7.04 26.20
C MET A 38 10.04 -5.95 25.27
N LYS A 39 11.19 -6.18 24.62
CA LYS A 39 11.78 -5.20 23.69
C LYS A 39 10.86 -4.90 22.51
N ILE A 40 10.26 -5.92 21.91
CA ILE A 40 9.31 -5.80 20.79
C ILE A 40 8.06 -5.05 21.25
N SER A 41 7.47 -5.42 22.39
CA SER A 41 6.30 -4.73 22.93
C SER A 41 6.54 -3.24 23.14
N ALA A 42 7.74 -2.87 23.63
CA ALA A 42 8.12 -1.47 23.82
C ALA A 42 8.30 -0.74 22.47
N ALA A 43 8.95 -1.37 21.48
CA ALA A 43 9.11 -0.81 20.15
C ALA A 43 7.76 -0.60 19.43
N LEU A 44 6.83 -1.53 19.63
CA LEU A 44 5.47 -1.48 19.09
C LEU A 44 4.61 -0.44 19.79
N ASN A 45 4.71 -0.29 21.11
CA ASN A 45 4.04 0.80 21.82
C ASN A 45 4.56 2.17 21.39
N LYS A 46 5.87 2.29 21.11
CA LYS A 46 6.43 3.52 20.53
C LYS A 46 5.90 3.78 19.12
N PHE A 47 5.73 2.75 18.31
CA PHE A 47 5.25 2.90 16.94
C PHE A 47 3.74 3.17 16.86
N ALA A 48 2.93 2.44 17.62
CA ALA A 48 1.48 2.36 17.51
C ALA A 48 0.82 2.45 18.90
N GLU A 49 1.04 3.58 19.58
CA GLU A 49 0.68 3.84 20.98
C GLU A 49 -0.74 3.37 21.34
N GLY A 50 -0.83 2.40 22.25
CA GLY A 50 -2.08 1.85 22.78
C GLY A 50 -2.96 1.07 21.79
N SER A 51 -2.53 0.95 20.53
CA SER A 51 -3.33 0.31 19.46
C SER A 51 -2.94 -1.14 19.18
N VAL A 52 -1.84 -1.62 19.76
CA VAL A 52 -1.36 -2.99 19.62
C VAL A 52 -1.97 -3.89 20.69
N LYS A 53 -2.50 -5.04 20.29
CA LYS A 53 -3.09 -6.04 21.19
C LYS A 53 -2.43 -7.39 21.01
N PHE A 54 -2.40 -8.15 22.10
CA PHE A 54 -2.01 -9.55 22.06
C PHE A 54 -3.15 -10.41 21.50
N SER A 55 -2.83 -11.31 20.57
CA SER A 55 -3.78 -12.22 19.96
C SER A 55 -3.44 -13.66 20.31
N LYS A 56 -4.49 -14.45 20.59
CA LYS A 56 -4.37 -15.90 20.86
C LYS A 56 -4.15 -16.71 19.59
N LYS A 57 -4.30 -16.12 18.40
CA LYS A 57 -4.18 -16.79 17.10
C LYS A 57 -2.74 -16.76 16.60
N THR A 58 -1.84 -17.43 17.29
CA THR A 58 -0.39 -17.26 17.07
C THR A 58 0.20 -17.99 15.86
N LYS A 59 -0.59 -18.76 15.09
CA LYS A 59 -0.13 -19.56 13.94
C LYS A 59 1.10 -20.44 14.24
N GLY A 60 1.25 -20.90 15.49
CA GLY A 60 2.39 -21.72 15.93
C GLY A 60 3.57 -20.94 16.53
N PHE A 61 3.50 -19.60 16.57
CA PHE A 61 4.46 -18.76 17.30
C PHE A 61 4.09 -18.65 18.79
N LYS A 62 5.02 -18.20 19.64
CA LYS A 62 4.78 -18.03 21.08
C LYS A 62 3.94 -16.78 21.37
N TYR A 63 4.23 -15.70 20.64
CA TYR A 63 3.58 -14.40 20.81
C TYR A 63 3.05 -13.87 19.47
N HIS A 64 1.87 -13.24 19.48
CA HIS A 64 1.28 -12.56 18.31
C HIS A 64 0.72 -11.20 18.72
N TYR A 65 1.24 -10.16 18.08
CA TYR A 65 0.79 -8.79 18.18
C TYR A 65 0.01 -8.40 16.93
N THR A 66 -1.17 -7.86 17.14
CA THR A 66 -2.07 -7.43 16.06
C THR A 66 -2.70 -6.09 16.41
N ASN A 67 -3.24 -5.42 15.40
CA ASN A 67 -3.98 -4.19 15.58
C ASN A 67 -5.48 -4.41 15.32
N PRO A 68 -6.37 -3.76 16.08
CA PRO A 68 -7.79 -3.76 15.75
C PRO A 68 -8.05 -3.20 14.35
N TRP A 69 -9.16 -3.60 13.73
CA TRP A 69 -9.56 -3.16 12.38
C TRP A 69 -9.71 -1.63 12.24
N TYR A 70 -9.96 -0.91 13.34
CA TYR A 70 -10.08 0.55 13.39
C TYR A 70 -8.75 1.26 13.66
N SER A 71 -7.65 0.52 13.82
CA SER A 71 -6.33 1.10 14.00
C SER A 71 -5.88 1.81 12.73
N ARG A 72 -5.10 2.89 12.89
CA ARG A 72 -4.47 3.62 11.79
C ARG A 72 -3.31 2.85 11.15
N TYR A 73 -2.90 1.76 11.80
CA TYR A 73 -1.80 0.90 11.40
C TYR A 73 -2.30 -0.53 11.21
N SER A 74 -1.89 -1.17 10.13
CA SER A 74 -2.25 -2.55 9.82
C SER A 74 -0.97 -3.37 9.69
N PHE A 75 -0.69 -4.19 10.70
CA PHE A 75 0.40 -5.15 10.71
C PHE A 75 0.10 -6.26 11.73
N ASP A 76 0.67 -7.42 11.49
CA ASP A 76 0.69 -8.56 12.40
C ASP A 76 2.14 -8.95 12.66
N ILE A 77 2.50 -9.16 13.92
CA ILE A 77 3.87 -9.48 14.31
C ILE A 77 3.84 -10.75 15.16
N TYR A 78 4.58 -11.76 14.73
CA TYR A 78 4.66 -13.06 15.38
C TYR A 78 6.09 -13.29 15.87
N LEU A 79 6.22 -13.67 17.14
CA LEU A 79 7.51 -13.93 17.78
C LEU A 79 7.55 -15.38 18.29
N GLY A 80 8.59 -16.11 17.90
CA GLY A 80 8.76 -17.53 18.21
C GLY A 80 10.21 -17.89 18.46
N GLU A 81 10.45 -19.07 19.03
CA GLU A 81 11.81 -19.57 19.32
C GLU A 81 12.36 -20.33 18.10
N PHE A 82 13.65 -20.19 17.83
CA PHE A 82 14.31 -20.96 16.77
C PHE A 82 14.64 -22.37 17.29
N ALA A 83 13.90 -23.38 16.84
CA ALA A 83 14.00 -24.74 17.37
C ALA A 83 15.40 -25.40 17.29
N LYS A 84 16.30 -24.90 16.43
CA LYS A 84 17.65 -25.46 16.24
C LYS A 84 18.78 -24.69 16.95
N ARG A 85 18.51 -23.50 17.50
CA ARG A 85 19.52 -22.64 18.13
C ARG A 85 18.95 -22.09 19.43
N GLU A 86 19.56 -22.47 20.54
CA GLU A 86 19.24 -21.89 21.83
C GLU A 86 19.56 -20.39 21.81
N ASN A 87 18.70 -19.59 22.44
CA ASN A 87 18.81 -18.12 22.50
C ASN A 87 18.73 -17.40 21.15
N VAL A 88 18.00 -17.95 20.17
CA VAL A 88 17.62 -17.23 18.95
C VAL A 88 16.11 -17.20 18.83
N SER A 89 15.56 -16.00 18.65
CA SER A 89 14.14 -15.74 18.43
C SER A 89 13.89 -15.36 16.96
N ILE A 90 12.78 -15.83 16.40
CA ILE A 90 12.30 -15.46 15.07
C ILE A 90 11.17 -14.44 15.22
N LEU A 91 11.30 -13.31 14.55
CA LEU A 91 10.21 -12.35 14.37
C LEU A 91 9.72 -12.40 12.93
N ARG A 92 8.44 -12.69 12.75
CA ARG A 92 7.74 -12.59 11.47
C ARG A 92 6.85 -11.35 11.50
N ILE A 93 6.99 -10.50 10.49
CA ILE A 93 6.21 -9.27 10.31
C ILE A 93 5.36 -9.45 9.07
N GLU A 94 4.04 -9.41 9.23
CA GLU A 94 3.07 -9.40 8.16
C GLU A 94 2.46 -8.00 8.03
N ALA A 95 2.37 -7.47 6.81
CA ALA A 95 1.73 -6.20 6.50
C ALA A 95 0.79 -6.39 5.30
N PRO A 96 -0.28 -5.60 5.16
CA PRO A 96 -1.25 -5.77 4.06
C PRO A 96 -0.65 -5.47 2.69
N LYS A 97 0.56 -4.90 2.65
CA LYS A 97 1.16 -4.38 1.43
C LYS A 97 2.67 -4.59 1.41
N TYR A 98 3.15 -5.14 0.30
CA TYR A 98 4.58 -5.23 -0.02
C TYR A 98 5.29 -3.88 0.11
N GLY A 99 6.46 -3.89 0.77
CA GLY A 99 7.26 -2.74 1.14
C GLY A 99 6.97 -2.19 2.54
N MET A 100 5.73 -2.30 3.05
CA MET A 100 5.44 -1.90 4.44
C MET A 100 6.13 -2.83 5.43
N GLU A 101 6.07 -4.14 5.20
CA GLU A 101 6.75 -5.15 6.01
C GLU A 101 8.26 -4.90 6.10
N LYS A 102 8.89 -4.45 5.00
CA LYS A 102 10.33 -4.12 4.97
C LYS A 102 10.63 -2.85 5.77
N ALA A 103 9.79 -1.83 5.65
CA ALA A 103 9.92 -0.61 6.45
C ALA A 103 9.76 -0.92 7.96
N PHE A 104 8.76 -1.74 8.32
CA PHE A 104 8.57 -2.21 9.69
C PHE A 104 9.75 -3.03 10.20
N ARG A 105 10.25 -3.97 9.37
CA ARG A 105 11.43 -4.77 9.66
C ARG A 105 12.64 -3.91 9.97
N ASN A 106 12.94 -2.93 9.11
CA ASN A 106 14.10 -2.06 9.26
C ASN A 106 13.94 -1.15 10.50
N TYR A 107 12.75 -0.59 10.72
CA TYR A 107 12.45 0.18 11.94
C TYR A 107 12.66 -0.65 13.20
N LEU A 108 12.09 -1.86 13.27
CA LEU A 108 12.23 -2.73 14.44
C LEU A 108 13.68 -3.16 14.65
N LYS A 109 14.40 -3.49 13.58
CA LYS A 109 15.82 -3.82 13.66
C LYS A 109 16.64 -2.66 14.24
N GLU A 110 16.41 -1.44 13.77
CA GLU A 110 17.09 -0.26 14.30
C GLU A 110 16.70 0.05 15.75
N GLU A 111 15.43 -0.03 16.11
CA GLU A 111 14.97 0.28 17.48
C GLU A 111 15.49 -0.76 18.49
N LEU A 112 15.55 -2.03 18.09
CA LEU A 112 16.10 -3.11 18.92
C LEU A 112 17.62 -2.98 19.08
N GLN A 113 18.34 -2.67 17.99
CA GLN A 113 19.80 -2.45 18.04
C GLN A 113 20.20 -1.15 18.78
N LYS A 114 19.42 -0.06 18.64
CA LYS A 114 19.68 1.21 19.36
C LYS A 114 19.60 1.05 20.87
N LYS A 115 18.75 0.15 21.37
CA LYS A 115 18.65 -0.13 22.81
C LYS A 115 19.78 -1.02 23.32
N ASP A 116 20.28 -1.95 22.51
CA ASP A 116 21.45 -2.75 22.88
C ASP A 116 22.73 -1.89 22.99
N ALA A 117 22.81 -0.79 22.23
CA ALA A 117 23.88 0.20 22.31
C ALA A 117 23.68 1.29 23.39
N ALA A 118 22.59 1.26 24.16
CA ALA A 118 22.33 2.24 25.22
C ALA A 118 23.18 2.01 26.50
N GLY A 119 24.03 0.98 26.51
CA GLY A 119 25.23 0.95 27.34
C GLY A 119 26.34 1.77 26.69
N ILE A 120 26.39 3.07 26.98
CA ILE A 120 27.53 4.01 26.77
C ILE A 120 28.41 3.68 25.54
N GLY A 121 28.13 4.28 24.38
CA GLY A 121 29.13 4.31 23.31
C GLY A 121 28.61 4.61 21.91
N SER A 122 28.94 5.81 21.44
CA SER A 122 29.24 6.15 20.04
C SER A 122 28.19 5.87 18.96
N ALA A 123 27.59 6.97 18.50
CA ALA A 123 27.39 7.18 17.08
C ALA A 123 28.75 7.05 16.36
N SER A 124 29.07 5.86 15.86
CA SER A 124 30.26 5.64 15.04
C SER A 124 30.01 4.47 14.09
N GLY A 125 29.61 4.81 12.88
CA GLY A 125 29.36 3.89 11.77
C GLY A 125 28.99 4.65 10.50
N THR A 126 29.61 5.81 10.27
CA THR A 126 29.56 6.52 8.99
C THR A 126 30.48 5.80 8.01
N THR A 127 29.92 4.87 7.23
CA THR A 127 30.41 4.63 5.88
C THR A 127 29.99 5.83 5.01
N PRO A 128 30.90 6.52 4.30
CA PRO A 128 30.60 7.80 3.64
C PRO A 128 29.73 7.72 2.37
N ASP A 129 29.30 6.53 1.94
CA ASP A 129 28.69 6.32 0.61
C ASP A 129 27.17 6.04 0.62
N GLU A 130 26.53 5.97 1.78
CA GLU A 130 25.09 5.69 1.85
C GLU A 130 24.30 6.98 2.05
N ARG A 131 23.58 7.41 1.00
CA ARG A 131 22.69 8.58 1.07
C ARG A 131 21.56 8.31 2.05
N ILE A 132 21.75 8.71 3.31
CA ILE A 132 20.71 8.72 4.33
C ILE A 132 19.65 9.75 3.90
N GLU A 133 18.48 9.29 3.47
CA GLU A 133 17.39 10.19 3.08
C GLU A 133 16.54 10.56 4.31
N LYS A 134 16.40 11.87 4.53
CA LYS A 134 15.47 12.40 5.53
C LYS A 134 14.05 12.30 5.02
N LEU A 135 13.16 11.69 5.80
CA LEU A 135 11.73 11.65 5.51
C LEU A 135 11.15 13.06 5.56
N GLU A 136 10.22 13.34 4.65
CA GLU A 136 9.42 14.55 4.63
C GLU A 136 7.97 14.21 4.97
N LYS A 137 7.28 15.09 5.71
CA LYS A 137 5.86 14.89 6.03
C LYS A 137 5.01 14.92 4.76
N LYS A 138 4.12 13.94 4.62
CA LYS A 138 3.15 13.86 3.52
C LYS A 138 1.76 14.33 3.96
N SER A 139 1.05 14.96 3.04
CA SER A 139 -0.29 15.49 3.27
C SER A 139 -1.36 14.50 2.81
N HIS A 140 -2.29 14.17 3.72
CA HIS A 140 -3.48 13.38 3.38
C HIS A 140 -4.34 14.09 2.34
N LEU A 141 -4.45 15.42 2.42
CA LEU A 141 -5.23 16.20 1.45
C LEU A 141 -4.64 16.13 0.04
N VAL A 142 -3.32 16.20 -0.08
CA VAL A 142 -2.65 16.07 -1.39
C VAL A 142 -2.78 14.64 -1.91
N SER A 143 -2.53 13.64 -1.06
CA SER A 143 -2.63 12.23 -1.47
C SER A 143 -4.04 11.85 -1.93
N GLN A 144 -5.07 12.29 -1.22
CA GLN A 144 -6.48 12.04 -1.57
C GLN A 144 -6.97 12.92 -2.72
N GLY A 145 -6.53 14.18 -2.79
CA GLY A 145 -6.86 15.07 -3.91
C GLY A 145 -6.29 14.54 -5.23
N LEU A 146 -5.04 14.05 -5.21
CA LEU A 146 -4.46 13.38 -6.37
C LEU A 146 -5.19 12.09 -6.72
N ASN A 147 -5.65 11.31 -5.73
CA ASN A 147 -6.43 10.09 -5.96
C ASN A 147 -7.74 10.39 -6.71
N LEU A 148 -8.42 11.48 -6.35
CA LEU A 148 -9.66 11.90 -7.01
C LEU A 148 -9.44 12.18 -8.51
N ILE A 149 -8.32 12.83 -8.85
CA ILE A 149 -7.92 13.08 -10.25
C ILE A 149 -7.55 11.75 -10.90
N SER A 150 -6.53 11.07 -10.37
CA SER A 150 -6.12 9.74 -10.78
C SER A 150 -5.42 8.98 -9.64
N PRO A 151 -5.82 7.73 -9.36
CA PRO A 151 -5.15 6.88 -8.38
C PRO A 151 -3.64 6.74 -8.59
N ALA A 152 -3.17 6.78 -9.85
CA ALA A 152 -1.77 6.70 -10.21
C ALA A 152 -0.93 7.88 -9.67
N LEU A 153 -1.48 9.10 -9.72
CA LEU A 153 -0.83 10.29 -9.17
C LEU A 153 -0.71 10.21 -7.65
N SER A 154 -1.72 9.66 -6.98
CA SER A 154 -1.68 9.41 -5.54
C SER A 154 -0.59 8.41 -5.17
N VAL A 155 -0.39 7.35 -5.97
CA VAL A 155 0.73 6.41 -5.76
C VAL A 155 2.07 7.10 -5.95
N PHE A 156 2.23 7.88 -7.02
CA PHE A 156 3.48 8.58 -7.30
C PHE A 156 3.87 9.57 -6.19
N TYR A 157 2.90 10.32 -5.68
CA TYR A 157 3.12 11.20 -4.52
C TYR A 157 3.49 10.40 -3.27
N ASN A 158 2.81 9.29 -2.99
CA ASN A 158 3.06 8.47 -1.82
C ASN A 158 4.36 7.65 -1.91
N SER A 159 4.89 7.37 -3.10
CA SER A 159 6.15 6.65 -3.26
C SER A 159 7.39 7.54 -3.17
N ARG A 160 7.28 8.82 -3.56
CA ARG A 160 8.41 9.75 -3.57
C ARG A 160 9.07 9.85 -2.19
N LYS A 161 10.36 9.52 -2.09
CA LYS A 161 11.13 9.50 -0.83
C LYS A 161 10.42 8.73 0.28
N SER A 162 9.92 7.53 -0.02
CA SER A 162 9.21 6.69 0.95
C SER A 162 9.90 5.35 1.14
N PRO A 163 10.07 4.89 2.40
CA PRO A 163 10.64 3.58 2.70
C PRO A 163 9.66 2.43 2.40
N ILE A 164 8.39 2.77 2.16
CA ILE A 164 7.31 1.83 1.89
C ILE A 164 7.31 1.38 0.41
N TYR A 165 7.99 2.12 -0.47
CA TYR A 165 7.95 1.90 -1.91
C TYR A 165 9.35 1.74 -2.48
N THR A 166 9.58 0.64 -3.21
CA THR A 166 10.71 0.55 -4.13
C THR A 166 10.36 1.22 -5.47
N SER A 167 11.37 1.51 -6.29
CA SER A 167 11.17 2.04 -7.65
C SER A 167 10.31 1.09 -8.51
N THR A 168 10.54 -0.22 -8.39
CA THR A 168 9.77 -1.25 -9.10
C THR A 168 8.32 -1.31 -8.61
N ASP A 169 8.10 -1.25 -7.29
CA ASP A 169 6.73 -1.24 -6.72
C ASP A 169 5.95 -0.02 -7.17
N THR A 170 6.62 1.13 -7.21
CA THR A 170 6.05 2.39 -7.68
C THR A 170 5.57 2.24 -9.12
N LEU A 171 6.46 1.80 -10.01
CA LEU A 171 6.14 1.64 -11.43
C LEU A 171 4.98 0.66 -11.62
N THR A 172 5.04 -0.48 -10.95
CA THR A 172 4.02 -1.54 -11.06
C THR A 172 2.65 -1.03 -10.62
N ARG A 173 2.57 -0.32 -9.50
CA ARG A 173 1.31 0.22 -8.97
C ARG A 173 0.78 1.39 -9.79
N VAL A 174 1.65 2.28 -10.25
CA VAL A 174 1.27 3.37 -11.16
C VAL A 174 0.70 2.79 -12.46
N SER A 175 1.38 1.81 -13.07
CA SER A 175 0.92 1.12 -14.27
C SER A 175 -0.41 0.39 -14.02
N PHE A 176 -0.56 -0.29 -12.89
CA PHE A 176 -1.81 -0.96 -12.53
C PHE A 176 -2.99 0.01 -12.47
N TYR A 177 -2.84 1.15 -11.80
CA TYR A 177 -3.91 2.13 -11.70
C TYR A 177 -4.20 2.85 -13.02
N LEU A 178 -3.18 3.17 -13.81
CA LEU A 178 -3.36 3.72 -15.16
C LEU A 178 -4.12 2.75 -16.06
N LEU A 179 -3.74 1.47 -16.07
CA LEU A 179 -4.41 0.44 -16.85
C LEU A 179 -5.84 0.20 -16.34
N SER A 180 -6.06 0.26 -15.03
CA SER A 180 -7.39 0.12 -14.44
C SER A 180 -8.33 1.25 -14.87
N ASP A 181 -7.87 2.51 -14.81
CA ASP A 181 -8.63 3.66 -15.30
C ASP A 181 -8.91 3.55 -16.81
N LEU A 182 -7.92 3.15 -17.61
CA LEU A 182 -8.07 2.98 -19.07
C LEU A 182 -9.02 1.84 -19.44
N LEU A 183 -8.91 0.69 -18.78
CA LEU A 183 -9.74 -0.48 -19.07
C LEU A 183 -11.16 -0.28 -18.55
N ILE A 184 -11.33 0.06 -17.28
CA ILE A 184 -12.66 0.17 -16.66
C ILE A 184 -13.38 1.41 -17.21
N GLY A 185 -12.71 2.57 -17.20
CA GLY A 185 -13.26 3.81 -17.74
C GLY A 185 -13.44 3.76 -19.25
N GLY A 186 -12.47 3.23 -20.00
CA GLY A 186 -12.55 3.12 -21.45
C GLY A 186 -13.61 2.13 -21.94
N LEU A 187 -13.74 0.96 -21.30
CA LEU A 187 -14.81 0.01 -21.63
C LEU A 187 -16.19 0.56 -21.28
N ALA A 188 -16.33 1.25 -20.13
CA ALA A 188 -17.58 1.89 -19.77
C ALA A 188 -17.95 3.01 -20.74
N TYR A 189 -16.97 3.84 -21.15
CA TYR A 189 -17.17 4.90 -22.14
C TYR A 189 -17.56 4.31 -23.50
N TYR A 190 -16.88 3.25 -23.95
CA TYR A 190 -17.20 2.55 -25.20
C TYR A 190 -18.60 1.94 -25.16
N PHE A 191 -18.96 1.29 -24.05
CA PHE A 191 -20.31 0.77 -23.83
C PHE A 191 -21.35 1.87 -23.88
N ALA A 192 -21.14 2.97 -23.16
CA ALA A 192 -22.07 4.08 -23.15
C ALA A 192 -22.24 4.67 -24.55
N MET A 193 -21.14 4.94 -25.26
CA MET A 193 -21.11 5.49 -26.63
C MET A 193 -21.87 4.62 -27.64
N ASN A 194 -21.73 3.28 -27.56
CA ASN A 194 -22.43 2.37 -28.45
C ASN A 194 -23.94 2.30 -28.19
N ASN A 195 -24.38 2.67 -26.99
CA ASN A 195 -25.78 2.66 -26.60
C ASN A 195 -26.42 4.06 -26.60
N ILE A 196 -25.70 5.11 -27.04
CA ILE A 196 -26.30 6.42 -27.31
C ILE A 196 -27.11 6.33 -28.59
N HIS A 197 -28.34 6.85 -28.55
CA HIS A 197 -29.12 7.06 -29.77
C HIS A 197 -28.40 8.06 -30.68
N LYS A 198 -27.77 7.55 -31.73
CA LYS A 198 -27.14 8.39 -32.76
C LYS A 198 -28.24 9.06 -33.57
N LYS A 199 -28.20 10.39 -33.71
CA LYS A 199 -29.10 11.11 -34.62
C LYS A 199 -28.94 10.58 -36.04
N SER A 200 -30.05 10.46 -36.77
CA SER A 200 -30.00 10.23 -38.21
C SER A 200 -29.36 11.42 -38.90
N MET A 201 -28.66 11.19 -40.02
CA MET A 201 -28.06 12.27 -40.83
C MET A 201 -29.12 13.31 -41.26
N MET A 202 -30.36 12.87 -41.46
CA MET A 202 -31.50 13.73 -41.78
C MET A 202 -31.96 14.61 -40.60
N ASP A 203 -31.89 14.10 -39.36
CA ASP A 203 -32.26 14.88 -38.18
C ASP A 203 -31.22 15.98 -37.86
N ASN A 204 -29.94 15.74 -38.21
CA ASN A 204 -28.90 16.77 -38.15
C ASN A 204 -29.09 17.85 -39.22
N LEU A 205 -29.48 17.46 -40.45
CA LEU A 205 -29.78 18.41 -41.53
C LEU A 205 -30.99 19.30 -41.22
N LEU A 206 -31.98 18.79 -40.48
CA LEU A 206 -33.18 19.52 -40.07
C LEU A 206 -33.02 20.30 -38.76
N GLY A 207 -31.81 20.34 -38.18
CA GLY A 207 -31.53 21.11 -36.96
C GLY A 207 -32.34 20.68 -35.74
N LYS A 208 -32.90 19.46 -35.72
CA LYS A 208 -33.73 19.00 -34.61
C LYS A 208 -32.87 18.83 -33.36
N GLU A 209 -33.28 19.41 -32.24
CA GLU A 209 -32.74 19.06 -30.93
C GLU A 209 -33.01 17.58 -30.67
N GLY A 210 -31.99 16.85 -30.24
CA GLY A 210 -32.10 15.42 -29.96
C GLY A 210 -30.98 15.01 -29.00
N PRO A 211 -30.98 13.75 -28.53
CA PRO A 211 -30.13 13.32 -27.44
C PRO A 211 -28.69 13.77 -27.67
N SER A 212 -28.11 14.41 -26.67
CA SER A 212 -26.73 14.85 -26.68
C SER A 212 -25.82 13.68 -27.08
N GLY A 213 -24.94 13.90 -28.06
CA GLY A 213 -23.90 12.93 -28.40
C GLY A 213 -22.84 12.79 -27.29
N ASN A 214 -22.96 13.58 -26.21
CA ASN A 214 -22.10 13.51 -25.04
C ASN A 214 -22.44 12.27 -24.20
N VAL A 215 -21.44 11.42 -23.98
CA VAL A 215 -21.55 10.21 -23.16
C VAL A 215 -22.01 10.52 -21.74
N PHE A 216 -21.57 11.64 -21.17
CA PHE A 216 -21.89 12.03 -19.79
C PHE A 216 -23.34 12.50 -19.61
N GLU A 217 -24.00 12.96 -20.66
CA GLU A 217 -25.41 13.39 -20.65
C GLU A 217 -26.36 12.26 -21.10
N SER A 218 -25.81 11.13 -21.53
CA SER A 218 -26.58 9.96 -21.96
C SER A 218 -27.17 9.19 -20.77
N LYS A 219 -28.18 8.34 -21.06
CA LYS A 219 -28.77 7.39 -20.09
C LYS A 219 -27.73 6.53 -19.36
N TYR A 220 -26.57 6.29 -19.99
CA TYR A 220 -25.49 5.47 -19.45
C TYR A 220 -24.30 6.28 -18.92
N GLY A 221 -24.38 7.61 -18.86
CA GLY A 221 -23.33 8.47 -18.31
C GLY A 221 -22.97 8.11 -16.85
N GLY A 222 -23.97 7.75 -16.04
CA GLY A 222 -23.77 7.27 -14.68
C GLY A 222 -22.91 6.01 -14.58
N VAL A 223 -22.95 5.12 -15.58
CA VAL A 223 -22.12 3.90 -15.63
C VAL A 223 -20.65 4.27 -15.82
N VAL A 224 -20.36 5.28 -16.65
CA VAL A 224 -19.00 5.80 -16.87
C VAL A 224 -18.46 6.45 -15.60
N ILE A 225 -19.29 7.24 -14.91
CA ILE A 225 -18.90 7.85 -13.63
C ILE A 225 -18.64 6.77 -12.58
N ALA A 226 -19.53 5.78 -12.43
CA ALA A 226 -19.35 4.68 -11.48
C ALA A 226 -18.07 3.88 -11.78
N ALA A 227 -17.80 3.60 -13.04
CA ALA A 227 -16.59 2.93 -13.51
C ALA A 227 -15.31 3.68 -13.11
N LEU A 228 -15.29 5.01 -13.22
CA LEU A 228 -14.17 5.84 -12.76
C LEU A 228 -14.08 5.90 -11.23
N VAL A 229 -15.19 5.85 -10.50
CA VAL A 229 -15.19 5.92 -9.03
C VAL A 229 -14.57 4.67 -8.39
N VAL A 230 -14.72 3.48 -8.99
CA VAL A 230 -14.26 2.22 -8.39
C VAL A 230 -12.74 2.19 -8.08
N PRO A 231 -11.83 2.49 -9.02
CA PRO A 231 -10.39 2.54 -8.73
C PRO A 231 -10.03 3.56 -7.64
N ARG A 232 -10.77 4.67 -7.57
CA ARG A 232 -10.55 5.77 -6.61
C ARG A 232 -10.92 5.37 -5.19
N LEU A 233 -12.06 4.68 -5.03
CA LEU A 233 -12.47 4.12 -3.74
C LEU A 233 -11.48 3.05 -3.25
N TYR A 234 -11.04 2.17 -4.14
CA TYR A 234 -10.04 1.17 -3.78
C TYR A 234 -8.71 1.80 -3.36
N ARG A 235 -8.25 2.82 -4.09
CA ARG A 235 -7.00 3.54 -3.76
C ARG A 235 -7.10 4.35 -2.47
N MET A 236 -8.28 4.83 -2.11
CA MET A 236 -8.51 5.72 -0.96
C MET A 236 -7.99 5.11 0.34
N THR A 237 -8.28 3.83 0.60
CA THR A 237 -7.83 3.11 1.80
C THR A 237 -6.31 3.00 1.83
N GLY A 238 -5.70 2.52 0.74
CA GLY A 238 -4.25 2.44 0.63
C GLY A 238 -3.56 3.82 0.70
N ALA A 239 -4.24 4.90 0.30
CA ALA A 239 -3.68 6.24 0.33
C ALA A 239 -3.64 6.79 1.77
N VAL A 240 -4.65 6.46 2.56
CA VAL A 240 -4.62 6.68 4.01
C VAL A 240 -3.48 5.89 4.64
N GLU A 241 -3.42 4.57 4.42
CA GLU A 241 -2.40 3.70 5.02
C GLU A 241 -0.96 4.10 4.67
N ASP A 242 -0.70 4.42 3.39
CA ASP A 242 0.62 4.88 2.95
C ASP A 242 1.02 6.16 3.68
N THR A 243 0.10 7.13 3.75
CA THR A 243 0.39 8.45 4.32
C THR A 243 0.52 8.39 5.84
N THR A 244 -0.32 7.61 6.53
CA THR A 244 -0.25 7.43 7.99
C THR A 244 1.04 6.74 8.40
N THR A 245 1.39 5.65 7.71
CA THR A 245 2.61 4.88 8.01
C THR A 245 3.86 5.70 7.74
N HIS A 246 3.90 6.40 6.60
CA HIS A 246 5.01 7.29 6.25
C HIS A 246 5.17 8.42 7.27
N ASN A 247 4.09 9.10 7.64
CA ASN A 247 4.13 10.17 8.62
C ASN A 247 4.53 9.69 10.02
N ARG A 248 4.14 8.46 10.39
CA ARG A 248 4.58 7.89 11.67
C ARG A 248 6.08 7.63 11.69
N LEU A 249 6.63 7.08 10.62
CA LEU A 249 8.09 6.91 10.50
C LEU A 249 8.81 8.26 10.55
N PHE A 250 8.23 9.29 9.92
CA PHE A 250 8.73 10.66 10.02
C PHE A 250 8.69 11.21 11.45
N GLU A 251 7.58 11.04 12.18
CA GLU A 251 7.45 11.46 13.59
C GLU A 251 8.47 10.77 14.50
N LEU A 252 8.77 9.51 14.23
CA LEU A 252 9.77 8.72 14.94
C LEU A 252 11.22 9.10 14.53
N SER A 253 11.38 10.13 13.69
CA SER A 253 12.66 10.57 13.14
C SER A 253 13.44 9.43 12.48
N TYR A 254 12.72 8.49 11.87
CA TYR A 254 13.31 7.37 11.15
C TYR A 254 14.00 7.89 9.89
N THR A 255 15.22 7.41 9.65
CA THR A 255 15.95 7.64 8.41
C THR A 255 16.07 6.32 7.70
N PHE A 256 15.87 6.33 6.39
CA PHE A 256 15.85 5.09 5.62
C PHE A 256 16.92 5.10 4.54
N LYS A 257 17.27 3.90 4.11
CA LYS A 257 18.29 3.61 3.10
C LYS A 257 17.61 2.85 1.95
N TYR A 258 17.97 3.17 0.71
CA TYR A 258 17.48 2.51 -0.50
C TYR A 258 18.38 1.33 -0.90
#